data_AF-A0A2S4L3R8-F1
#
_entry.id   AF-A0A2S4L3R8-F1
#
_cell.length_a   1.000
_cell.length_b   1.000
_cell.length_c   1.000
_cell.angle_alpha   90.00
_cell.angle_beta   90.00
_cell.angle_gamma   90.00
#
_symmetry.space_group_name_H-M   'P 1'
#
loop_
_entity.id
_entity.type
_entity.pdbx_description
1 polymer ?
#
loop_
_entity_poly.entity_id
_entity_poly.type
_entity_poly.pdbx_seq_one_letter_code
_entity_poly.pdbx_strand_id
1 'polypeptide(L)'
;MAWTVSGRDFALGVVVGAVGALVLSAAVFVAVLRTTDIYSLGHWKLNLRTPFSSMWMNLGYWKSSDGQPVQHFDEACLGLLREILTTAGILDRSPTDDPGAKPRGAVSVLDLGFGCGDQTLALARLVQPRSWQDFRYVGLTLNESQLQTASRTLHRELASADDRQALNQASFKLFRANAAKPTTWNATIRDAVHALADERFADRWLLALDCLYHFSPSRKPIFQLAAQKLDANVMAFDLVLNHQASWKHTCLVRMVGLMMSCPLYTFLTEDQYKEQLVECGYDRGQIVIRDISDPVFAGVTSYLQRQDEALGQYGISIGGFKLAGRLFDWFDRSRVVKAVIVVGRTKGKSE
;
A
#
# COMPACT_ATOMS: atom_id res chain seq x y z
N MET A 1 -23.62 50.18 48.12
CA MET A 1 -24.39 48.96 48.46
C MET A 1 -23.56 47.75 48.08
N ALA A 2 -22.92 47.11 49.06
CA ALA A 2 -22.14 45.90 48.84
C ALA A 2 -23.10 44.71 48.79
N TRP A 3 -23.17 44.03 47.65
CA TRP A 3 -23.95 42.81 47.51
C TRP A 3 -23.19 41.68 48.21
N THR A 4 -23.61 41.35 49.44
CA THR A 4 -23.10 40.17 50.15
C THR A 4 -23.81 38.95 49.59
N VAL A 5 -23.15 38.19 48.73
CA VAL A 5 -23.63 36.88 48.29
C VAL A 5 -23.62 35.96 49.51
N SER A 6 -24.79 35.51 49.94
CA SER A 6 -24.89 34.54 51.04
C SER A 6 -24.30 33.20 50.59
N GLY A 7 -23.67 32.45 51.49
CA GLY A 7 -23.22 31.08 51.20
C GLY A 7 -24.35 30.18 50.68
N ARG A 8 -25.61 30.51 51.04
CA ARG A 8 -26.81 29.85 50.52
C ARG A 8 -27.08 30.19 49.04
N ASP A 9 -26.81 31.42 48.62
CA ASP A 9 -27.01 31.86 47.23
C ASP A 9 -25.93 31.28 46.32
N PHE A 10 -24.69 31.15 46.83
CA PHE A 10 -23.61 30.46 46.13
C PHE A 10 -23.91 28.96 45.97
N ALA A 11 -24.33 28.28 47.04
CA ALA A 11 -24.71 26.87 46.98
C ALA A 11 -25.90 26.64 46.04
N LEU A 12 -26.90 27.51 46.05
CA LEU A 12 -28.03 27.46 45.13
C LEU A 12 -27.58 27.67 43.68
N GLY A 13 -26.67 28.62 43.42
CA GLY A 13 -26.09 28.83 42.10
C GLY A 13 -25.32 27.62 41.56
N VAL A 14 -24.56 26.94 42.42
CA VAL A 14 -23.86 25.69 42.06
C VAL A 14 -24.85 24.57 41.73
N VAL A 15 -25.90 24.40 42.54
CA VAL A 15 -26.93 23.38 42.30
C VAL A 15 -27.70 23.67 41.01
N VAL A 16 -28.13 24.91 40.79
CA VAL A 16 -28.83 25.32 39.57
C VAL A 16 -27.93 25.14 38.34
N GLY A 17 -26.65 25.50 38.43
CA GLY A 17 -25.67 25.29 37.37
C GLY A 17 -25.46 23.81 37.04
N ALA A 18 -25.34 22.95 38.06
CA ALA A 18 -25.18 21.51 37.89
C ALA A 18 -26.43 20.86 37.28
N VAL A 19 -27.62 21.23 37.76
CA VAL A 19 -28.89 20.75 37.20
C VAL A 19 -29.08 21.23 35.76
N GLY A 20 -28.77 22.51 35.48
CA GLY A 20 -28.82 23.06 34.13
C GLY A 20 -27.90 22.32 33.16
N ALA A 21 -26.65 22.04 33.56
CA ALA A 21 -25.69 21.28 32.76
C ALA A 21 -26.16 19.84 32.51
N LEU A 22 -26.75 19.18 33.52
CA LEU A 22 -27.31 17.83 33.38
C LEU A 22 -28.49 17.81 32.41
N VAL A 23 -29.40 18.78 32.51
CA VAL A 23 -30.55 18.89 31.61
C VAL A 23 -30.10 19.16 30.18
N LEU A 24 -29.13 20.05 29.97
CA LEU A 24 -28.56 20.33 28.64
C LEU A 24 -27.85 19.10 28.06
N SER A 25 -27.05 18.40 28.87
CA SER A 25 -26.37 17.17 28.47
C SER A 25 -27.36 16.07 28.13
N ALA A 26 -28.43 15.92 28.92
CA ALA A 26 -29.51 14.97 28.65
C ALA A 26 -30.30 15.35 27.40
N ALA A 27 -30.58 16.63 27.18
CA ALA A 27 -31.26 17.11 25.97
C ALA A 27 -30.41 16.89 24.72
N VAL A 28 -29.10 17.16 24.77
CA VAL A 28 -28.16 16.85 23.69
C VAL A 28 -28.07 15.35 23.46
N PHE A 29 -27.96 14.54 24.52
CA PHE A 29 -27.91 13.09 24.42
C PHE A 29 -29.20 12.51 23.82
N VAL A 30 -30.37 12.99 24.25
CA VAL A 30 -31.67 12.60 23.69
C VAL A 30 -31.82 13.07 22.26
N ALA A 31 -31.36 14.28 21.91
CA ALA A 31 -31.37 14.77 20.54
C ALA A 31 -30.47 13.90 19.65
N VAL A 32 -29.26 13.56 20.10
CA VAL A 32 -28.33 12.66 19.40
C VAL A 32 -28.96 11.28 19.22
N LEU A 33 -29.53 10.69 20.29
CA LEU A 33 -30.20 9.39 20.23
C LEU A 33 -31.48 9.40 19.39
N ARG A 34 -32.22 10.51 19.32
CA ARG A 34 -33.40 10.66 18.46
C ARG A 34 -33.03 10.98 17.01
N THR A 35 -31.86 11.55 16.75
CA THR A 35 -31.34 11.76 15.38
C THR A 35 -30.79 10.47 14.77
N THR A 36 -30.42 9.49 15.59
CA THR A 36 -30.20 8.12 15.12
C THR A 36 -31.54 7.46 14.88
N ASP A 37 -32.04 7.55 13.65
CA ASP A 37 -33.17 6.76 13.18
C ASP A 37 -32.88 5.27 13.49
N ILE A 38 -33.60 4.73 14.47
CA ILE A 38 -33.46 3.35 14.97
C ILE A 38 -33.77 2.35 13.84
N TYR A 39 -34.51 2.79 12.81
CA TYR A 39 -34.82 2.03 11.60
C TYR A 39 -34.04 2.50 10.37
N SER A 40 -32.94 3.23 10.57
CA SER A 40 -31.99 3.52 9.49
C SER A 40 -31.47 2.22 8.85
N LEU A 41 -30.89 2.35 7.66
CA LEU A 41 -30.32 1.23 6.91
C LEU A 41 -29.08 0.60 7.59
N GLY A 42 -28.71 1.00 8.81
CA GLY A 42 -27.53 0.55 9.55
C GLY A 42 -27.40 -0.97 9.79
N HIS A 43 -28.48 -1.73 9.60
CA HIS A 43 -28.49 -3.19 9.63
C HIS A 43 -27.70 -3.85 8.48
N TRP A 44 -27.25 -3.08 7.48
CA TRP A 44 -26.28 -3.55 6.48
C TRP A 44 -25.03 -4.17 7.12
N LYS A 45 -24.60 -3.67 8.29
CA LYS A 45 -23.45 -4.18 9.06
C LYS A 45 -23.63 -5.64 9.47
N LEU A 46 -24.86 -6.07 9.77
CA LEU A 46 -25.17 -7.45 10.14
C LEU A 46 -25.15 -8.41 8.94
N ASN A 47 -25.24 -7.86 7.73
CA ASN A 47 -25.26 -8.62 6.48
C ASN A 47 -23.89 -8.70 5.80
N LEU A 48 -22.86 -8.02 6.35
CA LEU A 48 -21.49 -8.19 5.90
C LEU A 48 -20.98 -9.58 6.24
N ARG A 49 -20.49 -10.29 5.23
CA ARG A 49 -19.82 -11.56 5.44
C ARG A 49 -18.39 -11.31 5.92
N THR A 50 -18.02 -11.97 7.01
CA THR A 50 -16.66 -11.93 7.54
C THR A 50 -16.06 -13.34 7.57
N PRO A 51 -14.75 -13.48 7.35
CA PRO A 51 -13.80 -12.41 6.99
C PRO A 51 -14.07 -11.85 5.58
N PHE A 52 -13.71 -10.59 5.33
CA PHE A 52 -13.75 -10.04 3.98
C PHE A 52 -12.83 -10.85 3.06
N SER A 53 -13.22 -10.99 1.78
CA SER A 53 -12.45 -11.73 0.78
C SER A 53 -11.08 -11.10 0.50
N SER A 54 -11.00 -9.77 0.57
CA SER A 54 -9.78 -9.01 0.41
C SER A 54 -9.82 -7.73 1.26
N MET A 55 -8.65 -7.29 1.69
CA MET A 55 -8.43 -5.92 2.21
C MET A 55 -7.23 -5.28 1.50
N TRP A 56 -6.97 -5.70 0.27
CA TRP A 56 -5.89 -5.15 -0.54
C TRP A 56 -6.21 -3.71 -0.89
N MET A 57 -5.23 -2.83 -0.66
CA MET A 57 -5.31 -1.44 -1.05
C MET A 57 -4.01 -1.02 -1.72
N ASN A 58 -4.10 -0.82 -3.03
CA ASN A 58 -3.18 -0.03 -3.83
C ASN A 58 -4.00 0.73 -4.90
N LEU A 59 -3.39 1.55 -5.74
CA LEU A 59 -4.12 2.29 -6.78
C LEU A 59 -4.76 1.42 -7.87
N GLY A 60 -4.27 0.19 -8.06
CA GLY A 60 -4.78 -0.78 -9.01
C GLY A 60 -4.41 -0.50 -10.46
N TYR A 61 -4.41 -1.55 -11.28
CA TYR A 61 -4.32 -1.48 -12.73
C TYR A 61 -5.66 -1.91 -13.31
N TRP A 62 -6.38 -0.97 -13.90
CA TRP A 62 -7.81 -1.08 -14.19
C TRP A 62 -8.11 -1.57 -15.61
N LYS A 63 -7.15 -2.25 -16.23
CA LYS A 63 -7.33 -2.93 -17.51
C LYS A 63 -6.93 -4.40 -17.38
N SER A 64 -7.73 -5.29 -17.91
CA SER A 64 -7.36 -6.70 -18.09
C SER A 64 -6.36 -6.86 -19.23
N SER A 65 -5.86 -8.08 -19.43
CA SER A 65 -4.89 -8.42 -20.48
C SER A 65 -5.42 -8.18 -21.90
N ASP A 66 -6.73 -8.25 -22.11
CA ASP A 66 -7.44 -7.93 -23.35
C ASP A 66 -7.89 -6.46 -23.44
N GLY A 67 -7.46 -5.63 -22.48
CA GLY A 67 -7.71 -4.18 -22.46
C GLY A 67 -9.08 -3.77 -21.94
N GLN A 68 -9.90 -4.71 -21.42
CA GLN A 68 -11.22 -4.41 -20.88
C GLN A 68 -11.15 -3.79 -19.47
N PRO A 69 -12.13 -2.96 -19.09
CA PRO A 69 -12.17 -2.38 -17.74
C PRO A 69 -12.39 -3.43 -16.66
N VAL A 70 -11.58 -3.36 -15.59
CA VAL A 70 -11.74 -4.18 -14.39
C VAL A 70 -12.85 -3.62 -13.50
N GLN A 71 -13.67 -4.49 -12.91
CA GLN A 71 -14.82 -4.08 -12.09
C GLN A 71 -14.55 -4.13 -10.59
N HIS A 72 -13.76 -5.11 -10.13
CA HIS A 72 -13.49 -5.31 -8.71
C HIS A 72 -12.13 -4.73 -8.30
N PHE A 73 -12.07 -4.17 -7.09
CA PHE A 73 -10.88 -3.44 -6.62
C PHE A 73 -9.69 -4.36 -6.35
N ASP A 74 -9.94 -5.54 -5.79
CA ASP A 74 -8.94 -6.58 -5.56
C ASP A 74 -8.37 -7.13 -6.87
N GLU A 75 -9.19 -7.28 -7.90
CA GLU A 75 -8.73 -7.62 -9.26
C GLU A 75 -7.80 -6.55 -9.84
N ALA A 76 -8.13 -5.26 -9.67
CA ALA A 76 -7.28 -4.16 -10.10
C ALA A 76 -5.96 -4.13 -9.30
N CYS A 77 -6.02 -4.38 -7.99
CA CYS A 77 -4.84 -4.48 -7.13
C CYS A 77 -3.91 -5.63 -7.58
N LEU A 78 -4.48 -6.79 -7.90
CA LEU A 78 -3.76 -7.93 -8.46
C LEU A 78 -3.18 -7.62 -9.84
N GLY A 79 -3.93 -6.91 -10.69
CA GLY A 79 -3.48 -6.45 -12.00
C GLY A 79 -2.22 -5.60 -11.89
N LEU A 80 -2.15 -4.68 -10.91
CA LEU A 80 -0.97 -3.85 -10.71
C LEU A 80 0.25 -4.68 -10.31
N LEU A 81 0.08 -5.64 -9.38
CA LEU A 81 1.17 -6.56 -9.03
C LEU A 81 1.65 -7.37 -10.25
N ARG A 82 0.73 -7.91 -11.06
CA ARG A 82 1.08 -8.63 -12.30
C ARG A 82 1.87 -7.76 -13.27
N GLU A 83 1.46 -6.52 -13.47
CA GLU A 83 2.17 -5.59 -14.36
C GLU A 83 3.59 -5.26 -13.87
N ILE A 84 3.79 -5.14 -12.55
CA ILE A 84 5.12 -4.96 -11.96
C ILE A 84 5.97 -6.20 -12.22
N LEU A 85 5.46 -7.39 -11.89
CA LEU A 85 6.19 -8.65 -12.07
C LEU A 85 6.50 -8.93 -13.55
N THR A 86 5.59 -8.57 -14.45
CA THR A 86 5.79 -8.67 -15.90
C THR A 86 6.88 -7.70 -16.37
N THR A 87 6.85 -6.45 -15.90
CA THR A 87 7.90 -5.46 -16.23
C THR A 87 9.26 -5.87 -15.66
N ALA A 88 9.26 -6.57 -14.51
CA ALA A 88 10.44 -7.15 -13.90
C ALA A 88 10.95 -8.41 -14.62
N GLY A 89 10.19 -9.00 -15.55
CA GLY A 89 10.53 -10.27 -16.21
C GLY A 89 10.35 -11.51 -15.32
N ILE A 90 9.64 -11.36 -14.19
CA ILE A 90 9.28 -12.47 -13.28
C ILE A 90 8.06 -13.24 -13.81
N LEU A 91 7.17 -12.58 -14.55
CA LEU A 91 6.09 -13.25 -15.28
C LEU A 91 6.36 -13.17 -16.77
N ASP A 92 6.24 -14.30 -17.46
CA ASP A 92 6.37 -14.34 -18.90
C ASP A 92 5.11 -13.76 -19.56
N ARG A 93 5.31 -12.88 -20.55
CA ARG A 93 4.22 -12.47 -21.43
C ARG A 93 3.92 -13.63 -22.38
N SER A 94 3.07 -14.55 -21.94
CA SER A 94 2.62 -15.77 -22.65
C SER A 94 3.49 -17.03 -22.43
N PRO A 95 2.89 -18.21 -22.11
CA PRO A 95 3.62 -19.47 -21.88
C PRO A 95 4.00 -20.24 -23.16
N THR A 96 3.92 -19.65 -24.36
CA THR A 96 3.92 -20.42 -25.62
C THR A 96 5.23 -20.44 -26.42
N ASP A 97 6.24 -19.63 -26.09
CA ASP A 97 7.31 -19.35 -27.08
C ASP A 97 8.76 -19.71 -26.71
N ASP A 98 9.04 -20.45 -25.62
CA ASP A 98 10.43 -20.94 -25.45
C ASP A 98 10.55 -22.30 -24.71
N PRO A 99 10.53 -23.43 -25.44
CA PRO A 99 10.89 -24.74 -24.89
C PRO A 99 12.36 -24.85 -24.42
N GLY A 100 13.18 -23.81 -24.63
CA GLY A 100 14.54 -23.68 -24.12
C GLY A 100 14.69 -22.75 -22.91
N ALA A 101 13.60 -22.18 -22.37
CA ALA A 101 13.67 -21.29 -21.21
C ALA A 101 14.30 -22.02 -20.02
N LYS A 102 15.42 -21.48 -19.52
CA LYS A 102 16.10 -22.03 -18.34
C LYS A 102 15.10 -22.10 -17.16
N PRO A 103 15.13 -23.18 -16.38
CA PRO A 103 14.45 -23.23 -15.08
C PRO A 103 14.65 -21.93 -14.29
N ARG A 104 13.56 -21.24 -13.93
CA ARG A 104 13.65 -20.11 -12.99
C ARG A 104 14.32 -20.59 -11.70
N GLY A 105 15.30 -19.80 -11.23
CA GLY A 105 16.02 -20.08 -10.00
C GLY A 105 15.17 -19.79 -8.76
N ALA A 106 15.73 -20.07 -7.58
CA ALA A 106 15.08 -19.70 -6.33
C ALA A 106 14.96 -18.18 -6.20
N VAL A 107 13.81 -17.72 -5.70
CA VAL A 107 13.46 -16.30 -5.58
C VAL A 107 13.44 -15.87 -4.12
N SER A 108 14.04 -14.73 -3.82
CA SER A 108 13.91 -14.07 -2.52
C SER A 108 13.35 -12.66 -2.66
N VAL A 109 12.42 -12.28 -1.77
CA VAL A 109 11.73 -10.99 -1.85
C VAL A 109 11.73 -10.28 -0.50
N LEU A 110 12.15 -9.02 -0.51
CA LEU A 110 11.93 -8.05 0.55
C LEU A 110 10.79 -7.12 0.16
N ASP A 111 9.62 -7.28 0.78
CA ASP A 111 8.45 -6.43 0.57
C ASP A 111 8.40 -5.32 1.62
N LEU A 112 8.34 -4.07 1.17
CA LEU A 112 8.45 -2.89 2.03
C LEU A 112 7.13 -2.38 2.59
N GLY A 113 6.00 -2.97 2.20
CA GLY A 113 4.68 -2.53 2.61
C GLY A 113 3.61 -3.55 2.26
N PHE A 114 3.64 -4.72 2.91
CA PHE A 114 2.77 -5.86 2.55
C PHE A 114 1.28 -5.66 2.85
N GLY A 115 0.90 -4.56 3.49
CA GLY A 115 -0.49 -4.24 3.83
C GLY A 115 -1.16 -5.37 4.62
N CYS A 116 -2.37 -5.73 4.21
CA CYS A 116 -3.15 -6.80 4.86
C CYS A 116 -2.73 -8.23 4.46
N GLY A 117 -1.70 -8.39 3.62
CA GLY A 117 -1.15 -9.69 3.22
C GLY A 117 -1.66 -10.25 1.90
N ASP A 118 -2.62 -9.59 1.25
CA ASP A 118 -3.13 -9.98 -0.07
C ASP A 118 -1.99 -10.09 -1.11
N GLN A 119 -1.10 -9.09 -1.16
CA GLN A 119 0.05 -9.10 -2.07
C GLN A 119 1.07 -10.19 -1.73
N THR A 120 1.25 -10.53 -0.45
CA THR A 120 2.15 -11.61 -0.01
C THR A 120 1.74 -12.95 -0.63
N LEU A 121 0.44 -13.28 -0.53
CA LEU A 121 -0.10 -14.53 -1.05
C LEU A 121 -0.19 -14.52 -2.58
N ALA A 122 -0.64 -13.40 -3.16
CA ALA A 122 -0.70 -13.26 -4.61
C ALA A 122 0.68 -13.43 -5.26
N LEU A 123 1.72 -12.82 -4.69
CA LEU A 123 3.09 -12.96 -5.17
C LEU A 123 3.56 -14.42 -5.13
N ALA A 124 3.37 -15.11 -4.01
CA ALA A 124 3.78 -16.51 -3.88
C ALA A 124 3.08 -17.43 -4.89
N ARG A 125 1.77 -17.18 -5.13
CA ARG A 125 0.97 -17.90 -6.15
C ARG A 125 1.40 -17.59 -7.58
N LEU A 126 1.84 -16.37 -7.87
CA LEU A 126 2.29 -15.94 -9.19
C LEU A 126 3.70 -16.43 -9.52
N VAL A 127 4.61 -16.44 -8.53
CA VAL A 127 5.99 -16.94 -8.70
C VAL A 127 6.03 -18.46 -8.89
N GLN A 128 5.06 -19.19 -8.31
CA GLN A 128 4.96 -20.66 -8.42
C GLN A 128 6.28 -21.39 -8.14
N PRO A 129 6.84 -21.26 -6.92
CA PRO A 129 8.08 -21.95 -6.59
C PRO A 129 7.92 -23.47 -6.68
N ARG A 130 9.02 -24.17 -7.00
CA ARG A 130 9.04 -25.64 -7.12
C ARG A 130 9.08 -26.33 -5.77
N SER A 131 9.75 -25.70 -4.81
CA SER A 131 9.82 -26.14 -3.42
C SER A 131 9.80 -24.94 -2.48
N TRP A 132 9.55 -25.19 -1.19
CA TRP A 132 9.53 -24.13 -0.19
C TRP A 132 10.92 -23.51 0.03
N GLN A 133 11.97 -24.22 -0.38
CA GLN A 133 13.35 -23.75 -0.32
C GLN A 133 13.63 -22.74 -1.44
N ASP A 134 12.89 -22.82 -2.55
CA ASP A 134 13.04 -21.97 -3.73
C ASP A 134 12.32 -20.62 -3.59
N PHE A 135 11.67 -20.36 -2.46
CA PHE A 135 11.00 -19.10 -2.20
C PHE A 135 11.25 -18.60 -0.77
N ARG A 136 11.68 -17.35 -0.66
CA ARG A 136 11.78 -16.65 0.62
C ARG A 136 11.17 -15.27 0.54
N TYR A 137 10.40 -14.92 1.54
CA TYR A 137 9.70 -13.66 1.63
C TYR A 137 9.91 -13.03 3.01
N VAL A 138 10.38 -11.80 3.03
CA VAL A 138 10.36 -10.94 4.23
C VAL A 138 9.50 -9.74 3.94
N GLY A 139 8.40 -9.58 4.68
CA GLY A 139 7.50 -8.45 4.56
C GLY A 139 7.65 -7.50 5.75
N LEU A 140 7.67 -6.20 5.47
CA LEU A 140 7.65 -5.14 6.46
C LEU A 140 6.34 -4.32 6.36
N THR A 141 5.81 -3.91 7.51
CA THR A 141 4.74 -2.90 7.61
C THR A 141 4.96 -2.01 8.83
N LEU A 142 4.40 -0.80 8.82
CA LEU A 142 4.36 0.07 10.01
C LEU A 142 3.15 -0.22 10.90
N ASN A 143 2.12 -0.89 10.37
CA ASN A 143 0.82 -1.04 11.01
C ASN A 143 0.66 -2.42 11.65
N GLU A 144 0.41 -2.43 12.96
CA GLU A 144 0.22 -3.67 13.72
C GLU A 144 -1.00 -4.48 13.26
N SER A 145 -2.13 -3.82 13.02
CA SER A 145 -3.37 -4.48 12.59
C SER A 145 -3.23 -5.13 11.22
N GLN A 146 -2.44 -4.52 10.33
CA GLN A 146 -2.04 -5.10 9.04
C GLN A 146 -1.20 -6.36 9.24
N LEU A 147 -0.17 -6.31 10.10
CA LEU A 147 0.65 -7.48 10.44
C LEU A 147 -0.21 -8.63 11.00
N GLN A 148 -1.10 -8.35 11.95
CA GLN A 148 -1.97 -9.37 12.55
C GLN A 148 -2.95 -9.97 11.55
N THR A 149 -3.45 -9.15 10.62
CA THR A 149 -4.34 -9.61 9.55
C THR A 149 -3.58 -10.50 8.56
N ALA A 150 -2.43 -10.04 8.07
CA ALA A 150 -1.62 -10.79 7.12
C ALA A 150 -1.16 -12.13 7.71
N SER A 151 -0.73 -12.13 8.98
CA SER A 151 -0.31 -13.36 9.67
C SER A 151 -1.44 -14.38 9.80
N ARG A 152 -2.65 -13.93 10.18
CA ARG A 152 -3.84 -14.83 10.27
C ARG A 152 -4.24 -15.38 8.90
N THR A 153 -4.22 -14.53 7.87
CA THR A 153 -4.58 -14.92 6.51
C THR A 153 -3.58 -15.94 5.96
N LEU A 154 -2.28 -15.67 6.10
CA LEU A 154 -1.22 -16.58 5.71
C LEU A 154 -1.30 -17.92 6.44
N HIS A 155 -1.53 -17.91 7.76
CA HIS A 155 -1.67 -19.14 8.53
C HIS A 155 -2.86 -19.98 8.07
N ARG A 156 -4.02 -19.35 7.81
CA ARG A 156 -5.21 -20.05 7.30
C ARG A 156 -4.97 -20.66 5.93
N GLU A 157 -4.40 -19.88 5.01
CA GLU A 157 -4.15 -20.30 3.63
C GLU A 157 -3.18 -21.48 3.56
N LEU A 158 -2.08 -21.42 4.33
CA LEU A 158 -1.10 -22.50 4.40
C LEU A 158 -1.63 -23.74 5.15
N ALA A 159 -2.55 -23.58 6.10
CA ALA A 159 -3.20 -24.72 6.76
C ALA A 159 -4.26 -25.40 5.87
N SER A 160 -4.88 -24.65 4.95
CA SER A 160 -5.83 -25.19 3.96
C SER A 160 -5.18 -25.72 2.69
N ALA A 161 -3.89 -25.44 2.50
CA ALA A 161 -3.13 -25.94 1.36
C ALA A 161 -2.90 -27.45 1.51
N ASP A 162 -3.17 -28.20 0.43
CA ASP A 162 -2.83 -29.62 0.36
C ASP A 162 -1.30 -29.78 0.50
N ASP A 163 -0.83 -30.87 1.13
CA ASP A 163 0.60 -31.14 1.43
C ASP A 163 1.53 -31.07 0.19
N ARG A 164 0.93 -31.05 -1.01
CA ARG A 164 1.62 -30.93 -2.31
C ARG A 164 1.99 -29.50 -2.70
N GLN A 165 1.59 -28.47 -1.94
CA GLN A 165 2.03 -27.10 -2.23
C GLN A 165 3.50 -26.91 -1.87
N ALA A 166 4.25 -26.29 -2.79
CA ALA A 166 5.63 -25.91 -2.61
C ALA A 166 5.85 -24.77 -1.60
N LEU A 167 4.85 -24.35 -0.82
CA LEU A 167 4.95 -23.23 0.11
C LEU A 167 4.81 -23.73 1.54
N ASN A 168 5.68 -23.24 2.42
CA ASN A 168 5.62 -23.52 3.86
C ASN A 168 5.62 -22.21 4.64
N GLN A 169 5.11 -22.22 5.87
CA GLN A 169 5.16 -21.09 6.80
C GLN A 169 6.60 -20.55 6.97
N ALA A 170 7.60 -21.41 6.93
CA ALA A 170 9.02 -21.05 7.01
C ALA A 170 9.52 -20.18 5.84
N SER A 171 8.82 -20.17 4.69
CA SER A 171 9.14 -19.32 3.55
C SER A 171 8.82 -17.84 3.82
N PHE A 172 7.97 -17.54 4.79
CA PHE A 172 7.48 -16.19 5.06
C PHE A 172 7.91 -15.68 6.44
N LYS A 173 8.40 -14.44 6.49
CA LYS A 173 8.64 -13.72 7.73
C LYS A 173 8.01 -12.33 7.63
N LEU A 174 7.05 -12.03 8.49
CA LEU A 174 6.35 -10.73 8.50
C LEU A 174 6.72 -9.96 9.76
N PHE A 175 7.08 -8.69 9.61
CA PHE A 175 7.50 -7.85 10.72
C PHE A 175 6.83 -6.48 10.69
N ARG A 176 6.63 -5.92 11.89
CA ARG A 176 6.37 -4.51 12.06
C ARG A 176 7.68 -3.75 12.17
N ALA A 177 8.05 -3.03 11.11
CA ALA A 177 9.30 -2.28 11.03
C ALA A 177 9.20 -1.11 10.07
N ASN A 178 9.99 -0.06 10.32
CA ASN A 178 10.08 1.06 9.39
C ASN A 178 11.08 0.74 8.26
N ALA A 179 10.55 0.42 7.08
CA ALA A 179 11.35 0.15 5.89
C ALA A 179 12.25 1.33 5.48
N ALA A 180 11.84 2.58 5.73
CA ALA A 180 12.64 3.76 5.41
C ALA A 180 13.86 3.95 6.33
N LYS A 181 13.93 3.23 7.45
CA LYS A 181 14.99 3.37 8.48
C LYS A 181 15.60 2.01 8.87
N PRO A 182 16.34 1.33 7.97
CA PRO A 182 16.93 0.02 8.27
C PRO A 182 17.82 -0.04 9.50
N THR A 183 18.46 1.08 9.85
CA THR A 183 19.29 1.21 11.07
C THR A 183 18.51 1.07 12.37
N THR A 184 17.17 1.17 12.33
CA THR A 184 16.30 1.04 13.51
C THR A 184 15.79 -0.38 13.75
N TRP A 185 16.04 -1.30 12.82
CA TRP A 185 15.60 -2.69 12.95
C TRP A 185 16.37 -3.40 14.05
N ASN A 186 15.68 -4.27 14.80
CA ASN A 186 16.31 -5.15 15.78
C ASN A 186 17.09 -6.30 15.08
N ALA A 187 17.83 -7.10 15.87
CA ALA A 187 18.63 -8.21 15.34
C ALA A 187 17.79 -9.20 14.52
N THR A 188 16.63 -9.64 15.04
CA THR A 188 15.75 -10.59 14.38
C THR A 188 15.33 -10.15 12.97
N ILE A 189 14.97 -8.88 12.80
CA ILE A 189 14.57 -8.32 11.50
C ILE A 189 15.78 -8.24 10.58
N ARG A 190 16.92 -7.74 11.07
CA ARG A 190 18.16 -7.63 10.27
C ARG A 190 18.61 -9.00 9.77
N ASP A 191 18.65 -10.00 10.64
CA ASP A 191 19.07 -11.36 10.31
C ASP A 191 18.13 -11.99 9.27
N ALA A 192 16.81 -11.78 9.43
CA ALA A 192 15.83 -12.24 8.46
C ALA A 192 16.00 -11.60 7.08
N VAL A 193 16.26 -10.29 7.03
CA VAL A 193 16.49 -9.56 5.78
C VAL A 193 17.83 -9.96 5.14
N HIS A 194 18.91 -10.05 5.90
CA HIS A 194 20.21 -10.46 5.39
C HIS A 194 20.23 -11.90 4.87
N ALA A 195 19.41 -12.79 5.44
CA ALA A 195 19.23 -14.16 4.92
C ALA A 195 18.63 -14.22 3.50
N LEU A 196 18.05 -13.12 2.98
CA LEU A 196 17.61 -13.04 1.57
C LEU A 196 18.78 -12.99 0.58
N ALA A 197 19.98 -12.63 1.04
CA ALA A 197 21.21 -12.55 0.25
C ALA A 197 21.89 -13.91 0.03
N ASP A 198 21.31 -15.01 0.53
CA ASP A 198 21.83 -16.36 0.34
C ASP A 198 22.04 -16.66 -1.16
N GLU A 199 23.19 -17.25 -1.49
CA GLU A 199 23.63 -17.55 -2.86
C GLU A 199 22.68 -18.49 -3.60
N ARG A 200 21.90 -19.29 -2.86
CA ARG A 200 20.87 -20.13 -3.47
C ARG A 200 19.81 -19.33 -4.23
N PHE A 201 19.54 -18.08 -3.81
CA PHE A 201 18.58 -17.21 -4.45
C PHE A 201 19.26 -16.36 -5.52
N ALA A 202 19.22 -16.82 -6.76
CA ALA A 202 19.75 -16.06 -7.90
C ALA A 202 18.86 -14.84 -8.22
N ASP A 203 17.55 -14.93 -7.96
CA ASP A 203 16.58 -13.87 -8.23
C ASP A 203 16.15 -13.18 -6.93
N ARG A 204 16.83 -12.09 -6.59
CA ARG A 204 16.56 -11.31 -5.37
C ARG A 204 15.88 -10.01 -5.70
N TRP A 205 14.82 -9.69 -4.97
CA TRP A 205 13.97 -8.55 -5.28
C TRP A 205 13.57 -7.74 -4.05
N LEU A 206 13.67 -6.43 -4.18
CA LEU A 206 12.98 -5.44 -3.36
C LEU A 206 11.64 -5.12 -4.02
N LEU A 207 10.54 -5.40 -3.35
CA LEU A 207 9.19 -5.07 -3.78
C LEU A 207 8.66 -3.87 -2.99
N ALA A 208 8.18 -2.85 -3.71
CA ALA A 208 7.49 -1.73 -3.09
C ALA A 208 6.26 -1.34 -3.91
N LEU A 209 5.13 -1.94 -3.58
CA LEU A 209 3.85 -1.69 -4.23
C LEU A 209 3.14 -0.53 -3.52
N ASP A 210 3.10 0.63 -4.16
CA ASP A 210 2.27 1.78 -3.74
C ASP A 210 2.56 2.30 -2.32
N CYS A 211 3.84 2.39 -1.95
CA CYS A 211 4.22 2.79 -0.58
C CYS A 211 5.43 3.73 -0.50
N LEU A 212 6.29 3.78 -1.52
CA LEU A 212 7.56 4.50 -1.45
C LEU A 212 7.41 6.01 -1.27
N TYR A 213 6.33 6.61 -1.78
CA TYR A 213 6.07 8.05 -1.59
C TYR A 213 5.70 8.43 -0.15
N HIS A 214 5.52 7.47 0.75
CA HIS A 214 5.38 7.72 2.19
C HIS A 214 6.71 7.66 2.97
N PHE A 215 7.83 7.32 2.32
CA PHE A 215 9.09 7.04 3.02
C PHE A 215 9.77 8.32 3.50
N SER A 216 10.04 8.38 4.80
CA SER A 216 10.69 9.53 5.45
C SER A 216 11.90 9.10 6.29
N PRO A 217 13.05 9.79 6.18
CA PRO A 217 13.28 11.01 5.38
C PRO A 217 13.58 10.75 3.90
N SER A 218 13.83 9.49 3.51
CA SER A 218 14.22 9.13 2.14
C SER A 218 14.00 7.64 1.86
N ARG A 219 13.93 7.29 0.58
CA ARG A 219 13.96 5.91 0.05
C ARG A 219 15.39 5.37 -0.08
N LYS A 220 16.41 6.24 -0.09
CA LYS A 220 17.82 5.85 -0.31
C LYS A 220 18.32 4.76 0.64
N PRO A 221 18.07 4.81 1.97
CA PRO A 221 18.65 3.82 2.88
C PRO A 221 18.24 2.38 2.56
N ILE A 222 16.97 2.16 2.16
CA ILE A 222 16.49 0.82 1.83
C ILE A 222 16.96 0.38 0.44
N PHE A 223 17.04 1.31 -0.52
CA PHE A 223 17.61 1.03 -1.84
C PHE A 223 19.09 0.66 -1.76
N GLN A 224 19.88 1.35 -0.92
CA GLN A 224 21.29 1.04 -0.67
C GLN A 224 21.44 -0.32 0.01
N LEU A 225 20.63 -0.63 1.02
CA LEU A 225 20.64 -1.95 1.64
C LEU A 225 20.37 -3.05 0.60
N ALA A 226 19.30 -2.90 -0.18
CA ALA A 226 18.91 -3.88 -1.20
C ALA A 226 20.01 -4.08 -2.24
N ALA A 227 20.52 -3.02 -2.85
CA ALA A 227 21.53 -3.13 -3.90
C ALA A 227 22.89 -3.60 -3.34
N GLN A 228 23.36 -3.03 -2.23
CA GLN A 228 24.75 -3.22 -1.78
C GLN A 228 24.94 -4.38 -0.81
N LYS A 229 23.90 -4.76 -0.06
CA LYS A 229 23.99 -5.84 0.95
C LYS A 229 23.25 -7.09 0.54
N LEU A 230 22.18 -6.97 -0.24
CA LEU A 230 21.40 -8.12 -0.69
C LEU A 230 21.68 -8.49 -2.15
N ASP A 231 22.30 -7.59 -2.92
CA ASP A 231 22.38 -7.71 -4.38
C ASP A 231 20.99 -7.98 -4.99
N ALA A 232 20.02 -7.22 -4.50
CA ALA A 232 18.62 -7.34 -4.88
C ALA A 232 18.25 -6.28 -5.93
N ASN A 233 17.59 -6.73 -6.98
CA ASN A 233 16.92 -5.89 -7.96
C ASN A 233 15.75 -5.15 -7.28
N VAL A 234 15.27 -4.06 -7.86
CA VAL A 234 14.09 -3.34 -7.38
C VAL A 234 12.96 -3.46 -8.38
N MET A 235 11.75 -3.66 -7.85
CA MET A 235 10.50 -3.51 -8.57
C MET A 235 9.50 -2.74 -7.70
N ALA A 236 8.94 -1.67 -8.25
CA ALA A 236 8.05 -0.79 -7.51
C ALA A 236 6.95 -0.22 -8.39
N PHE A 237 5.85 0.15 -7.74
CA PHE A 237 4.91 1.13 -8.27
C PHE A 237 5.03 2.40 -7.44
N ASP A 238 5.06 3.54 -8.11
CA ASP A 238 5.26 4.82 -7.45
C ASP A 238 4.60 5.97 -8.23
N LEU A 239 4.52 7.12 -7.56
CA LEU A 239 4.03 8.37 -8.11
C LEU A 239 5.22 9.32 -8.33
N VAL A 240 5.34 9.84 -9.54
CA VAL A 240 6.43 10.75 -9.93
C VAL A 240 5.90 12.05 -10.52
N LEU A 241 6.65 13.14 -10.37
CA LEU A 241 6.34 14.41 -11.02
C LEU A 241 6.63 14.34 -12.52
N ASN A 242 5.70 14.85 -13.31
CA ASN A 242 5.96 15.10 -14.71
C ASN A 242 6.95 16.27 -14.84
N HIS A 243 8.06 16.07 -15.54
CA HIS A 243 9.08 17.11 -15.76
C HIS A 243 8.52 18.33 -16.52
N GLN A 244 7.44 18.16 -17.28
CA GLN A 244 6.76 19.22 -18.02
C GLN A 244 5.73 19.98 -17.19
N ALA A 245 5.48 19.55 -15.95
CA ALA A 245 4.54 20.21 -15.06
C ALA A 245 4.97 21.65 -14.76
N SER A 246 4.01 22.58 -14.82
CA SER A 246 4.27 23.95 -14.40
C SER A 246 4.67 24.00 -12.92
N TRP A 247 5.56 24.93 -12.56
CA TRP A 247 5.99 25.11 -11.17
C TRP A 247 4.83 25.33 -10.19
N LYS A 248 3.72 25.94 -10.68
CA LYS A 248 2.48 26.13 -9.91
C LYS A 248 1.84 24.80 -9.56
N HIS A 249 1.69 23.90 -10.53
CA HIS A 249 1.15 22.56 -10.30
C HIS A 249 2.08 21.73 -9.43
N THR A 250 3.40 21.82 -9.61
CA THR A 250 4.38 21.16 -8.73
C THR A 250 4.27 21.64 -7.29
N CYS A 251 4.12 22.96 -7.07
CA CYS A 251 3.89 23.51 -5.74
C CYS A 251 2.58 22.98 -5.12
N LEU A 252 1.51 22.93 -5.90
CA LEU A 252 0.22 22.39 -5.45
C LEU A 252 0.33 20.90 -5.07
N VAL A 253 1.01 20.07 -5.87
CA VAL A 253 1.24 18.65 -5.54
C VAL A 253 1.98 18.49 -4.23
N ARG A 254 3.00 19.33 -3.96
CA ARG A 254 3.72 19.30 -2.69
C ARG A 254 2.83 19.65 -1.50
N MET A 255 1.96 20.65 -1.65
CA MET A 255 0.99 21.01 -0.61
C MET A 255 -0.04 19.90 -0.37
N VAL A 256 -0.55 19.29 -1.44
CA VAL A 256 -1.47 18.14 -1.33
C VAL A 256 -0.78 16.94 -0.69
N GLY A 257 0.46 16.64 -1.08
CA GLY A 257 1.27 15.59 -0.49
C GLY A 257 1.41 15.75 1.02
N LEU A 258 1.72 16.95 1.50
CA LEU A 258 1.78 17.25 2.93
C LEU A 258 0.45 16.97 3.65
N MET A 259 -0.68 17.39 3.07
CA MET A 259 -2.01 17.09 3.63
C MET A 259 -2.29 15.58 3.69
N MET A 260 -1.75 14.83 2.73
CA MET A 260 -1.82 13.37 2.66
C MET A 260 -0.71 12.68 3.49
N SER A 261 -0.04 13.41 4.40
CA SER A 261 1.05 12.90 5.24
C SER A 261 2.24 12.33 4.46
N CYS A 262 2.44 12.79 3.22
CA CYS A 262 3.60 12.50 2.42
C CYS A 262 4.71 13.54 2.68
N PRO A 263 6.00 13.15 2.71
CA PRO A 263 7.09 14.12 2.84
C PRO A 263 7.11 15.16 1.70
N LEU A 264 7.49 16.40 2.01
CA LEU A 264 7.42 17.55 1.10
C LEU A 264 8.11 17.35 -0.27
N TYR A 265 9.18 16.55 -0.30
CA TYR A 265 10.00 16.28 -1.50
C TYR A 265 9.93 14.82 -1.95
N THR A 266 8.84 14.13 -1.62
CA THR A 266 8.69 12.70 -1.92
C THR A 266 8.47 12.42 -3.42
N PHE A 267 7.77 13.32 -4.11
CA PHE A 267 7.50 13.17 -5.53
C PHE A 267 8.71 13.69 -6.31
N LEU A 268 9.48 12.75 -6.86
CA LEU A 268 10.63 13.00 -7.71
C LEU A 268 10.21 13.03 -9.18
N THR A 269 10.97 13.71 -10.04
CA THR A 269 10.87 13.45 -11.49
C THR A 269 11.47 12.09 -11.84
N GLU A 270 11.17 11.57 -13.02
CA GLU A 270 11.74 10.30 -13.51
C GLU A 270 13.28 10.32 -13.49
N ASP A 271 13.89 11.42 -13.93
CA ASP A 271 15.35 11.58 -13.93
C ASP A 271 15.93 11.59 -12.51
N GLN A 272 15.29 12.30 -11.58
CA GLN A 272 15.70 12.31 -10.18
C GLN A 272 15.57 10.93 -9.53
N TYR A 273 14.51 10.19 -9.88
CA TYR A 273 14.31 8.82 -9.41
C TYR A 273 15.42 7.90 -9.96
N LYS A 274 15.69 7.97 -11.26
CA LYS A 274 16.75 7.20 -11.91
C LYS A 274 18.11 7.52 -11.28
N GLU A 275 18.41 8.79 -11.04
CA GLU A 275 19.65 9.20 -10.38
C GLU A 275 19.74 8.63 -8.97
N GLN A 276 18.66 8.72 -8.19
CA GLN A 276 18.59 8.15 -6.84
C GLN A 276 18.87 6.64 -6.85
N LEU A 277 18.35 5.88 -7.80
CA LEU A 277 18.64 4.46 -7.94
C LEU A 277 20.12 4.21 -8.32
N VAL A 278 20.65 4.96 -9.29
CA VAL A 278 22.07 4.84 -9.69
C VAL A 278 23.00 5.10 -8.51
N GLU A 279 22.75 6.15 -7.74
CA GLU A 279 23.51 6.47 -6.52
C GLU A 279 23.44 5.34 -5.46
N CYS A 280 22.37 4.55 -5.45
CA CYS A 280 22.22 3.44 -4.50
C CYS A 280 22.92 2.15 -4.95
N GLY A 281 23.33 2.05 -6.22
CA GLY A 281 24.05 0.89 -6.77
C GLY A 281 23.36 0.17 -7.92
N TYR A 282 22.23 0.68 -8.42
CA TYR A 282 21.57 0.10 -9.59
C TYR A 282 22.24 0.53 -10.90
N ASP A 283 22.15 -0.31 -11.93
CA ASP A 283 22.69 -0.01 -13.25
C ASP A 283 21.78 0.94 -14.03
N ARG A 284 22.30 2.10 -14.44
CA ARG A 284 21.58 3.09 -15.25
C ARG A 284 20.98 2.49 -16.51
N GLY A 285 21.70 1.58 -17.18
CA GLY A 285 21.27 0.95 -18.42
C GLY A 285 20.14 -0.06 -18.24
N GLN A 286 19.91 -0.52 -17.01
CA GLN A 286 18.92 -1.54 -16.65
C GLN A 286 17.77 -0.96 -15.78
N ILE A 287 17.62 0.37 -15.74
CA ILE A 287 16.50 1.03 -15.08
C ILE A 287 15.40 1.35 -16.09
N VAL A 288 14.25 0.72 -15.88
CA VAL A 288 13.00 0.94 -16.60
C VAL A 288 12.06 1.76 -15.71
N ILE A 289 11.55 2.86 -16.24
CA ILE A 289 10.43 3.62 -15.65
C ILE A 289 9.33 3.64 -16.70
N ARG A 290 8.22 2.93 -16.44
CA ARG A 290 7.11 2.74 -17.38
C ARG A 290 5.88 3.48 -16.88
N ASP A 291 5.46 4.51 -17.61
CA ASP A 291 4.23 5.25 -17.35
C ASP A 291 3.00 4.36 -17.58
N ILE A 292 2.16 4.28 -16.55
CA ILE A 292 0.88 3.57 -16.56
C ILE A 292 -0.24 4.47 -16.00
N SER A 293 -0.14 5.78 -16.15
CA SER A 293 -1.10 6.74 -15.61
C SER A 293 -2.53 6.49 -16.08
N ASP A 294 -2.73 6.24 -17.37
CA ASP A 294 -4.04 6.02 -17.97
C ASP A 294 -4.80 4.82 -17.38
N PRO A 295 -4.24 3.59 -17.35
CA PRO A 295 -4.91 2.45 -16.74
C PRO A 295 -5.00 2.54 -15.21
N VAL A 296 -4.40 3.54 -14.55
CA VAL A 296 -4.44 3.70 -13.08
C VAL A 296 -5.42 4.79 -12.67
N PHE A 297 -5.17 6.05 -13.03
CA PHE A 297 -5.91 7.20 -12.46
C PHE A 297 -7.36 7.28 -12.94
N ALA A 298 -7.61 7.10 -14.23
CA ALA A 298 -8.97 7.07 -14.77
C ALA A 298 -9.77 5.90 -14.18
N GLY A 299 -9.11 4.75 -14.02
CA GLY A 299 -9.70 3.54 -13.47
C GLY A 299 -10.13 3.67 -12.01
N VAL A 300 -9.21 4.09 -11.13
CA VAL A 300 -9.50 4.24 -9.70
C VAL A 300 -10.54 5.32 -9.45
N THR A 301 -10.50 6.43 -10.20
CA THR A 301 -11.52 7.48 -10.14
C THR A 301 -12.90 6.92 -10.48
N SER A 302 -12.99 6.21 -11.59
CA SER A 302 -14.26 5.62 -12.06
C SER A 302 -14.80 4.60 -11.05
N TYR A 303 -13.93 3.78 -10.45
CA TYR A 303 -14.34 2.82 -9.43
C TYR A 303 -14.87 3.51 -8.18
N LEU A 304 -14.15 4.50 -7.65
CA LEU A 304 -14.56 5.21 -6.44
C LEU A 304 -15.90 5.92 -6.64
N GLN A 305 -16.15 6.48 -7.82
CA GLN A 305 -17.46 7.04 -8.16
C GLN A 305 -18.56 5.98 -8.14
N ARG A 306 -18.38 4.86 -8.88
CA ARG A 306 -19.37 3.78 -8.91
C ARG A 306 -19.64 3.19 -7.52
N GLN A 307 -18.60 3.04 -6.71
CA GLN A 307 -18.71 2.49 -5.36
C GLN A 307 -19.46 3.45 -4.43
N ASP A 308 -19.24 4.76 -4.55
CA ASP A 308 -19.99 5.77 -3.80
C ASP A 308 -21.47 5.81 -4.21
N GLU A 309 -21.76 5.71 -5.51
CA GLU A 309 -23.13 5.65 -6.03
C GLU A 309 -23.85 4.38 -5.54
N ALA A 310 -23.19 3.22 -5.59
CA ALA A 310 -23.74 1.95 -5.12
C ALA A 310 -24.01 1.94 -3.61
N LEU A 311 -23.07 2.45 -2.81
CA LEU A 311 -23.23 2.56 -1.36
C LEU A 311 -24.21 3.65 -0.93
N GLY A 312 -24.35 4.71 -1.75
CA GLY A 312 -25.29 5.80 -1.55
C GLY A 312 -26.75 5.32 -1.53
N GLN A 313 -27.08 4.22 -2.23
CA GLN A 313 -28.40 3.58 -2.17
C GLN A 313 -28.74 3.09 -0.76
N TYR A 314 -27.74 2.85 0.08
CA TYR A 314 -27.88 2.44 1.48
C TYR A 314 -27.64 3.59 2.47
N GLY A 315 -27.52 4.84 2.00
CA GLY A 315 -27.14 5.99 2.82
C GLY A 315 -25.70 5.92 3.35
N ILE A 316 -24.84 5.09 2.72
CA ILE A 316 -23.44 4.90 3.12
C ILE A 316 -22.55 5.73 2.21
N SER A 317 -21.61 6.46 2.81
CA SER A 317 -20.61 7.27 2.10
C SER A 317 -19.25 6.57 2.16
N ILE A 318 -18.49 6.61 1.06
CA ILE A 318 -17.08 6.16 1.08
C ILE A 318 -16.14 7.17 1.78
N GLY A 319 -16.66 8.28 2.31
CA GLY A 319 -15.93 9.20 3.17
C GLY A 319 -14.73 9.85 2.48
N GLY A 320 -13.56 9.77 3.12
CA GLY A 320 -12.31 10.37 2.62
C GLY A 320 -11.90 9.88 1.22
N PHE A 321 -12.35 8.69 0.81
CA PHE A 321 -12.07 8.18 -0.53
C PHE A 321 -12.72 9.02 -1.64
N LYS A 322 -13.78 9.80 -1.37
CA LYS A 322 -14.30 10.77 -2.34
C LYS A 322 -13.28 11.84 -2.68
N LEU A 323 -12.55 12.33 -1.66
CA LEU A 323 -11.49 13.33 -1.85
C LEU A 323 -10.32 12.72 -2.61
N ALA A 324 -9.95 11.47 -2.30
CA ALA A 324 -8.94 10.73 -3.06
C ALA A 324 -9.35 10.57 -4.54
N GLY A 325 -10.61 10.21 -4.83
CA GLY A 325 -11.12 10.13 -6.20
C GLY A 325 -11.01 11.44 -6.97
N ARG A 326 -11.38 12.57 -6.36
CA ARG A 326 -11.21 13.91 -6.96
C ARG A 326 -9.74 14.26 -7.19
N LEU A 327 -8.86 13.82 -6.30
CA LEU A 327 -7.42 14.03 -6.43
C LEU A 327 -6.84 13.24 -7.62
N PHE A 328 -7.19 11.96 -7.74
CA PHE A 328 -6.73 11.12 -8.85
C PHE A 328 -7.29 11.58 -10.20
N ASP A 329 -8.54 12.04 -10.22
CA ASP A 329 -9.15 12.68 -11.40
C ASP A 329 -8.40 13.97 -11.81
N TRP A 330 -7.96 14.76 -10.83
CA TRP A 330 -7.11 15.92 -11.12
C TRP A 330 -5.73 15.50 -11.65
N PHE A 331 -5.11 14.46 -11.10
CA PHE A 331 -3.85 13.93 -11.64
C PHE A 331 -4.02 13.46 -13.09
N ASP A 332 -5.11 12.74 -13.39
CA ASP A 332 -5.39 12.26 -14.74
C ASP A 332 -5.56 13.41 -15.75
N ARG A 333 -6.34 14.44 -15.39
CA ARG A 333 -6.59 15.58 -16.28
C ARG A 333 -5.39 16.51 -16.45
N SER A 334 -4.65 16.76 -15.37
CA SER A 334 -3.53 17.71 -15.38
C SER A 334 -2.20 17.10 -15.80
N ARG A 335 -2.05 15.77 -15.70
CA ARG A 335 -0.79 15.03 -15.93
C ARG A 335 0.40 15.59 -15.14
N VAL A 336 0.15 16.25 -14.01
CA VAL A 336 1.20 16.79 -13.13
C VAL A 336 1.96 15.67 -12.42
N VAL A 337 1.27 14.58 -12.10
CA VAL A 337 1.81 13.36 -11.52
C VAL A 337 1.60 12.22 -12.51
N LYS A 338 2.57 11.32 -12.58
CA LYS A 338 2.47 10.07 -13.32
C LYS A 338 2.47 8.90 -12.35
N ALA A 339 1.67 7.89 -12.65
CA ALA A 339 1.73 6.59 -12.02
C ALA A 339 2.70 5.72 -12.83
N VAL A 340 3.77 5.24 -12.21
CA VAL A 340 4.86 4.55 -12.91
C VAL A 340 5.18 3.21 -12.26
N ILE A 341 5.57 2.26 -13.10
CA ILE A 341 6.30 1.07 -12.67
C ILE A 341 7.78 1.34 -12.81
N VAL A 342 8.54 1.08 -11.75
CA VAL A 342 9.99 1.23 -11.71
C VAL A 342 10.62 -0.14 -11.54
N VAL A 343 11.52 -0.51 -12.44
CA VAL A 343 12.35 -1.71 -12.32
C VAL A 343 13.81 -1.29 -12.46
N GLY A 344 14.67 -1.76 -11.57
CA GLY A 344 16.10 -1.52 -11.64
C GLY A 344 16.88 -2.78 -11.30
N ARG A 345 17.92 -3.08 -12.09
CA ARG A 345 18.83 -4.20 -11.82
C ARG A 345 20.12 -3.72 -11.17
N THR A 346 20.71 -4.52 -10.31
CA THR A 346 22.06 -4.24 -9.79
C THR A 346 23.08 -4.40 -10.91
N LYS A 347 24.22 -3.71 -10.80
CA LYS A 347 25.38 -4.02 -11.65
C LYS A 347 25.85 -5.39 -11.18
N GLY A 348 25.64 -6.44 -11.98
CA GLY A 348 26.13 -7.77 -11.66
C GLY A 348 27.60 -7.67 -11.25
N LYS A 349 28.03 -8.45 -10.26
CA LYS A 349 29.44 -8.50 -9.87
C LYS A 349 30.23 -8.83 -11.14
N SER A 350 30.93 -7.84 -11.70
CA SER A 350 31.93 -8.08 -12.73
C SER A 350 32.93 -9.05 -12.12
N GLU A 351 32.97 -10.26 -12.67
CA GLU A 351 33.98 -11.28 -12.34
C GLU A 351 35.41 -10.75 -12.51
#